data_AF-X6L3M9-F1
#
_entry.id   AF-X6L3M9-F1
#
_cell.length_a   1.000
_cell.length_b   1.000
_cell.length_c   1.000
_cell.angle_alpha   90.00
_cell.angle_beta   90.00
_cell.angle_gamma   90.00
#
_symmetry.space_group_name_H-M   'P 1'
#
loop_
_entity.id
_entity.type
_entity.pdbx_description
1 polymer ?
#
loop_
_entity_poly.entity_id
_entity_poly.type
_entity_poly.pdbx_seq_one_letter_code
_entity_poly.pdbx_strand_id
1 'polypeptide(L)'
;MLSGITSCLERFGGKKWPADLDEAIRLKIQQTSQLSALFLHGIDPCEVAISEGLYGQAATLIRQQMEILGAIDEVWLNKRNPRSTPKVSSLPEDIRQHYGGLSELAHAAVPDYLKSMHTDVKGDLVGAAIVPTFNKDMALFLYRIELGLLFLFAQRQEDALKAAYEEEAFIDSELKLFGAAMSAANKAAEEIGDLPNADPA
;
A
#
# COMPACT_ATOMS: atom_id res chain seq x y z
N MET A 1 -11.49 -5.30 2.55
CA MET A 1 -10.71 -5.39 1.30
C MET A 1 -9.80 -6.61 1.30
N LEU A 2 -9.06 -6.84 2.38
CA LEU A 2 -8.23 -8.04 2.59
C LEU A 2 -8.98 -9.34 2.25
N SER A 3 -10.21 -9.53 2.74
CA SER A 3 -11.01 -10.73 2.42
C SER A 3 -11.27 -10.95 0.92
N GLY A 4 -11.37 -9.88 0.11
CA GLY A 4 -11.51 -10.00 -1.35
C GLY A 4 -10.20 -10.37 -2.04
N ILE A 5 -9.08 -9.81 -1.56
CA ILE A 5 -7.72 -10.15 -2.00
C ILE A 5 -7.38 -11.60 -1.63
N THR A 6 -7.65 -12.01 -0.37
CA THR A 6 -7.39 -13.36 0.11
C THR A 6 -8.29 -14.38 -0.60
N SER A 7 -9.59 -14.09 -0.76
CA SER A 7 -10.51 -14.94 -1.55
C SER A 7 -10.00 -15.14 -2.97
N CYS A 8 -9.58 -14.06 -3.64
CA CYS A 8 -8.96 -14.13 -4.96
C CYS A 8 -7.75 -15.06 -4.90
N LEU A 9 -6.74 -14.74 -4.09
CA LEU A 9 -5.51 -15.52 -3.98
C LEU A 9 -5.74 -16.99 -3.61
N GLU A 10 -6.70 -17.32 -2.76
CA GLU A 10 -7.07 -18.69 -2.40
C GLU A 10 -7.67 -19.48 -3.57
N ARG A 11 -8.48 -18.83 -4.45
CA ARG A 11 -8.98 -19.47 -5.67
C ARG A 11 -7.85 -19.88 -6.62
N PHE A 12 -6.69 -19.22 -6.53
CA PHE A 12 -5.54 -19.48 -7.38
C PHE A 12 -4.44 -20.29 -6.69
N GLY A 13 -4.34 -20.19 -5.36
CA GLY A 13 -3.44 -20.95 -4.48
C GLY A 13 -3.82 -22.43 -4.40
N GLY A 14 -3.72 -23.14 -5.52
CA GLY A 14 -4.09 -24.54 -5.63
C GLY A 14 -4.34 -25.01 -7.06
N LYS A 15 -4.45 -24.10 -8.03
CA LYS A 15 -4.56 -24.46 -9.44
C LYS A 15 -3.22 -24.93 -9.99
N LYS A 16 -3.25 -26.01 -10.77
CA LYS A 16 -2.09 -26.43 -11.57
C LYS A 16 -1.99 -25.49 -12.76
N TRP A 17 -0.78 -25.04 -13.06
CA TRP A 17 -0.49 -24.27 -14.27
C TRP A 17 -0.95 -25.06 -15.51
N PRO A 18 -1.47 -24.38 -16.54
CA PRO A 18 -1.72 -25.02 -17.84
C PRO A 18 -0.44 -25.67 -18.36
N ALA A 19 -0.57 -26.85 -18.97
CA ALA A 19 0.58 -27.63 -19.42
C ALA A 19 1.34 -26.96 -20.58
N ASP A 20 0.67 -26.06 -21.29
CA ASP A 20 1.12 -25.29 -22.44
C ASP A 20 1.48 -23.83 -22.10
N LEU A 21 1.47 -23.45 -20.83
CA LEU A 21 1.85 -22.11 -20.41
C LEU A 21 3.30 -21.81 -20.77
N ASP A 22 3.52 -20.69 -21.47
CA ASP A 22 4.85 -20.22 -21.85
C ASP A 22 5.77 -20.06 -20.62
N GLU A 23 7.00 -20.58 -20.72
CA GLU A 23 7.93 -20.62 -19.59
C GLU A 23 8.35 -19.21 -19.13
N ALA A 24 8.44 -18.23 -20.04
CA ALA A 24 8.75 -16.86 -19.67
C ALA A 24 7.59 -16.21 -18.90
N ILE A 25 6.35 -16.48 -19.29
CA ILE A 25 5.15 -16.06 -18.55
C ILE A 25 5.09 -16.74 -17.18
N ARG A 26 5.35 -18.05 -17.12
CA ARG A 26 5.40 -18.81 -15.88
C ARG A 26 6.39 -18.24 -14.87
N LEU A 27 7.60 -17.88 -15.33
CA LEU A 27 8.62 -17.27 -14.47
C LEU A 27 8.17 -15.91 -13.91
N LYS A 28 7.54 -15.07 -14.74
CA LYS A 28 6.98 -13.78 -14.30
C LYS A 28 5.92 -13.95 -13.22
N ILE A 29 5.03 -14.93 -13.40
CA ILE A 29 3.99 -15.24 -12.42
C ILE A 29 4.64 -15.73 -11.11
N GLN A 30 5.61 -16.64 -11.19
CA GLN A 30 6.31 -17.12 -9.99
C GLN A 30 6.96 -15.98 -9.19
N GLN A 31 7.66 -15.06 -9.87
CA GLN A 31 8.26 -13.89 -9.23
C GLN A 31 7.20 -12.95 -8.65
N THR A 32 6.11 -12.73 -9.38
CA THR A 32 4.96 -11.95 -8.89
C THR A 32 4.38 -12.56 -7.63
N SER A 33 4.19 -13.87 -7.56
CA SER A 33 3.67 -14.56 -6.37
C SER A 33 4.58 -14.41 -5.15
N GLN A 34 5.90 -14.45 -5.34
CA GLN A 34 6.87 -14.24 -4.25
C GLN A 34 6.82 -12.80 -3.71
N LEU A 35 6.76 -11.82 -4.61
CA LEU A 35 6.59 -10.40 -4.25
C LEU A 35 5.23 -10.17 -3.57
N SER A 36 4.20 -10.88 -4.02
CA SER A 36 2.85 -10.81 -3.47
C SER A 36 2.78 -11.30 -2.03
N ALA A 37 3.49 -12.39 -1.70
CA ALA A 37 3.60 -12.85 -0.32
C ALA A 37 4.23 -11.77 0.59
N LEU A 38 5.26 -11.05 0.11
CA LEU A 38 5.86 -9.95 0.85
C LEU A 38 4.89 -8.78 1.04
N PHE A 39 4.10 -8.44 0.00
CA PHE A 39 3.08 -7.40 0.09
C PHE A 39 2.03 -7.75 1.16
N LEU A 40 1.50 -8.97 1.12
CA LEU A 40 0.47 -9.44 2.06
C LEU A 40 0.95 -9.43 3.51
N HIS A 41 2.19 -9.86 3.77
CA HIS A 41 2.78 -9.79 5.11
C HIS A 41 2.89 -8.36 5.65
N GLY A 42 2.93 -7.36 4.77
CA GLY A 42 3.02 -5.96 5.15
C GLY A 42 1.68 -5.29 5.46
N ILE A 43 0.54 -5.93 5.19
CA ILE A 43 -0.79 -5.30 5.35
C ILE A 43 -1.12 -5.14 6.84
N ASP A 44 -1.27 -6.22 7.59
CA ASP A 44 -1.66 -6.14 9.01
C ASP A 44 -0.70 -5.28 9.84
N PRO A 45 0.65 -5.40 9.71
CA PRO A 45 1.55 -4.52 10.45
C PRO A 45 1.41 -3.05 10.08
N CYS A 46 1.06 -2.73 8.83
CA CYS A 46 0.85 -1.37 8.38
C CYS A 46 -0.44 -0.81 8.98
N GLU A 47 -1.55 -1.55 8.88
CA GLU A 47 -2.82 -1.14 9.48
C GLU A 47 -2.69 -0.90 10.99
N VAL A 48 -1.99 -1.79 11.71
CA VAL A 48 -1.69 -1.65 13.14
C VAL A 48 -0.82 -0.42 13.41
N ALA A 49 0.23 -0.19 12.62
CA ALA A 49 1.08 0.98 12.80
C ALA A 49 0.29 2.30 12.61
N ILE A 50 -0.64 2.33 11.65
CA ILE A 50 -1.51 3.50 11.43
C ILE A 50 -2.48 3.68 12.60
N SER A 51 -3.16 2.62 13.04
CA SER A 51 -4.17 2.70 14.10
C SER A 51 -3.59 3.06 15.47
N GLU A 52 -2.36 2.61 15.75
CA GLU A 52 -1.65 2.86 17.01
C GLU A 52 -0.85 4.17 17.01
N GLY A 53 -0.95 4.99 15.97
CA GLY A 53 -0.25 6.28 15.87
C GLY A 53 1.25 6.18 15.60
N LEU A 54 1.74 5.02 15.18
CA LEU A 54 3.14 4.74 14.82
C LEU A 54 3.43 5.21 13.39
N TYR A 55 3.17 6.49 13.10
CA TYR A 55 3.08 7.00 11.73
C TYR A 55 4.41 6.95 10.94
N GLY A 56 5.56 7.07 11.60
CA GLY A 56 6.86 6.88 10.95
C GLY A 56 7.09 5.43 10.50
N GLN A 57 6.65 4.46 11.31
CA GLN A 57 6.68 3.04 10.98
C GLN A 57 5.68 2.73 9.87
N ALA A 58 4.46 3.27 9.95
CA ALA A 58 3.46 3.15 8.89
C ALA A 58 3.98 3.70 7.56
N ALA A 59 4.62 4.87 7.55
CA ALA A 59 5.21 5.44 6.34
C ALA A 59 6.30 4.55 5.74
N THR A 60 7.11 3.89 6.58
CA THR A 60 8.11 2.91 6.12
C THR A 60 7.44 1.70 5.44
N LEU A 61 6.37 1.17 6.04
CA LEU A 61 5.65 0.01 5.52
C LEU A 61 4.93 0.34 4.20
N ILE A 62 4.27 1.50 4.10
CA ILE A 62 3.62 1.95 2.87
C ILE A 62 4.66 2.12 1.75
N ARG A 63 5.84 2.70 2.03
CA ARG A 63 6.92 2.79 1.05
C ARG A 63 7.37 1.42 0.56
N GLN A 64 7.53 0.47 1.48
CA GLN A 64 7.88 -0.90 1.13
C GLN A 64 6.82 -1.53 0.23
N GLN A 65 5.53 -1.35 0.54
CA GLN A 65 4.42 -1.80 -0.31
C GLN A 65 4.49 -1.17 -1.71
N MET A 66 4.77 0.13 -1.83
CA MET A 66 4.98 0.82 -3.12
C MET A 66 6.14 0.21 -3.92
N GLU A 67 7.28 -0.04 -3.26
CA GLU A 67 8.45 -0.65 -3.89
C GLU A 67 8.17 -2.08 -4.36
N ILE A 68 7.39 -2.86 -3.60
CA ILE A 68 6.98 -4.21 -4.00
C ILE A 68 6.11 -4.16 -5.27
N LEU A 69 5.14 -3.24 -5.36
CA LEU A 69 4.33 -3.07 -6.57
C LEU A 69 5.18 -2.61 -7.76
N GLY A 70 6.13 -1.70 -7.55
CA GLY A 70 7.10 -1.31 -8.57
C GLY A 70 7.97 -2.50 -9.04
N ALA A 71 8.35 -3.40 -8.12
CA ALA A 71 9.08 -4.62 -8.47
C ALA A 71 8.25 -5.57 -9.33
N ILE A 72 6.95 -5.71 -9.05
CA ILE A 72 6.02 -6.49 -9.88
C ILE A 72 5.98 -5.90 -11.29
N ASP A 73 5.80 -4.58 -11.41
CA ASP A 73 5.77 -3.90 -12.72
C ASP A 73 7.10 -4.12 -13.49
N GLU A 74 8.25 -4.01 -12.80
CA GLU A 74 9.57 -4.29 -13.38
C GLU A 74 9.73 -5.73 -13.89
N VAL A 75 9.16 -6.72 -13.19
CA VAL A 75 9.14 -8.12 -13.63
C VAL A 75 8.38 -8.25 -14.95
N TRP A 76 7.17 -7.70 -15.03
CA TRP A 76 6.34 -7.79 -16.22
C TRP A 76 6.94 -7.05 -17.42
N LEU A 77 7.68 -5.96 -17.17
CA LEU A 77 8.42 -5.21 -18.17
C LEU A 77 9.80 -5.78 -18.54
N ASN A 78 10.21 -6.93 -17.96
CA ASN A 78 11.54 -7.51 -18.13
C ASN A 78 12.70 -6.54 -17.77
N LYS A 79 12.48 -5.68 -16.77
CA LYS A 79 13.45 -4.66 -16.32
C LYS A 79 13.96 -4.89 -14.89
N ARG A 80 13.45 -5.92 -14.20
CA ARG A 80 13.79 -6.18 -12.79
C ARG A 80 15.28 -6.48 -12.64
N ASN A 81 15.94 -5.71 -11.77
CA ASN A 81 17.27 -6.01 -11.27
C ASN A 81 17.18 -6.32 -9.76
N PRO A 82 17.36 -7.58 -9.34
CA PRO A 82 17.23 -7.99 -7.93
C PRO A 82 18.12 -7.21 -6.95
N ARG A 83 19.20 -6.59 -7.42
CA ARG A 83 20.17 -5.85 -6.59
C ARG A 83 19.89 -4.35 -6.46
N SER A 84 18.86 -3.83 -7.13
CA SER A 84 18.48 -2.42 -7.03
C SER A 84 17.11 -2.26 -6.37
N THR A 85 16.95 -1.15 -5.64
CA THR A 85 15.66 -0.68 -5.17
C THR A 85 14.71 -0.55 -6.36
N PRO A 86 13.51 -1.15 -6.29
CA PRO A 86 12.52 -1.05 -7.36
C PRO A 86 12.11 0.41 -7.64
N LYS A 87 11.81 0.71 -8.90
CA LYS A 87 11.34 2.03 -9.28
C LYS A 87 9.84 2.17 -9.04
N VAL A 88 9.47 3.06 -8.12
CA VAL A 88 8.08 3.47 -7.90
C VAL A 88 7.52 4.36 -9.02
N SER A 89 8.34 4.74 -10.02
CA SER A 89 7.91 5.58 -11.14
C SER A 89 6.87 4.90 -12.06
N SER A 90 6.74 3.57 -11.98
CA SER A 90 5.70 2.82 -12.70
C SER A 90 4.31 2.93 -12.07
N LEU A 91 4.24 3.38 -10.80
CA LEU A 91 2.98 3.56 -10.12
C LEU A 91 2.24 4.80 -10.67
N PRO A 92 0.89 4.84 -10.55
CA PRO A 92 0.09 6.02 -10.86
C PRO A 92 0.56 7.30 -10.15
N GLU A 93 0.33 8.46 -10.77
CA GLU A 93 0.78 9.76 -10.25
C GLU A 93 0.26 10.03 -8.84
N ASP A 94 -1.04 9.78 -8.64
CA ASP A 94 -1.77 9.98 -7.39
C ASP A 94 -1.21 9.16 -6.22
N ILE A 95 -0.47 8.09 -6.50
CA ILE A 95 0.23 7.27 -5.51
C ILE A 95 1.71 7.66 -5.42
N ARG A 96 2.40 7.77 -6.56
CA ARG A 96 3.86 7.96 -6.59
C ARG A 96 4.29 9.31 -6.00
N GLN A 97 3.46 10.35 -6.12
CA GLN A 97 3.74 11.68 -5.58
C GLN A 97 3.98 11.66 -4.06
N HIS A 98 3.37 10.72 -3.34
CA HIS A 98 3.49 10.61 -1.89
C HIS A 98 4.79 9.97 -1.43
N TYR A 99 5.54 9.30 -2.31
CA TYR A 99 6.75 8.54 -1.94
C TYR A 99 7.81 9.41 -1.24
N GLY A 100 7.98 10.66 -1.68
CA GLY A 100 8.92 11.62 -1.09
C GLY A 100 8.51 12.03 0.32
N GLY A 101 7.26 12.48 0.51
CA GLY A 101 6.75 12.86 1.84
C GLY A 101 6.72 11.69 2.83
N LEU A 102 6.43 10.47 2.36
CA LEU A 102 6.54 9.26 3.18
C LEU A 102 8.00 8.99 3.60
N SER A 103 8.98 9.32 2.76
CA SER A 103 10.41 9.22 3.11
C SER A 103 10.76 10.17 4.25
N GLU A 104 10.30 11.41 4.15
CA GLU A 104 10.53 12.43 5.17
C GLU A 104 9.88 12.05 6.51
N LEU A 105 8.65 11.53 6.47
CA LEU A 105 7.93 11.05 7.64
C LEU A 105 8.62 9.83 8.28
N ALA A 106 9.04 8.86 7.47
CA ALA A 106 9.76 7.66 7.94
C ALA A 106 11.11 7.99 8.59
N HIS A 107 11.80 9.02 8.11
CA HIS A 107 13.09 9.46 8.64
C HIS A 107 12.98 10.53 9.74
N ALA A 108 11.77 10.83 10.21
CA ALA A 108 11.53 11.86 11.22
C ALA A 108 12.13 13.23 10.81
N ALA A 109 12.21 13.50 9.50
CA ALA A 109 12.91 14.65 8.94
C ALA A 109 12.08 15.95 8.99
N VAL A 110 10.81 15.87 9.41
CA VAL A 110 9.90 17.01 9.49
C VAL A 110 9.55 17.30 10.97
N PRO A 111 10.13 18.36 11.57
CA PRO A 111 9.90 18.73 12.95
C PRO A 111 8.44 18.99 13.29
N ASP A 112 7.66 19.53 12.36
CA ASP A 112 6.25 19.87 12.59
C ASP A 112 5.35 18.64 12.71
N TYR A 113 5.66 17.57 11.96
CA TYR A 113 5.00 16.28 12.13
C TYR A 113 5.37 15.66 13.48
N LEU A 114 6.65 15.69 13.87
CA LEU A 114 7.05 15.21 15.20
C LEU A 114 6.33 15.96 16.31
N LYS A 115 6.22 17.28 16.18
CA LYS A 115 5.51 18.13 17.14
C LYS A 115 4.03 17.78 17.21
N SER A 116 3.34 17.60 16.08
CA SER A 116 1.90 17.25 16.09
C SER A 116 1.61 15.84 16.64
N MET A 117 2.57 14.91 16.54
CA MET A 117 2.44 13.53 17.03
C MET A 117 2.92 13.33 18.48
N HIS A 118 3.82 14.19 18.97
CA HIS A 118 4.50 14.05 20.25
C HIS A 118 4.31 15.28 21.14
N THR A 119 3.18 15.99 21.04
CA THR A 119 2.82 17.05 21.99
C THR A 119 1.66 16.59 22.87
N ASP A 120 1.84 16.60 24.19
CA ASP A 120 0.79 16.43 25.19
C ASP A 120 0.34 17.83 25.65
N VAL A 121 -0.95 18.13 25.51
CA VAL A 121 -1.55 19.38 25.96
C VAL A 121 -2.51 19.08 27.11
N LYS A 122 -2.13 19.46 28.33
CA LYS A 122 -2.97 19.34 29.54
C LYS A 122 -3.25 20.71 30.13
N GLY A 123 -4.36 21.31 29.72
CA GLY A 123 -4.68 22.69 30.09
C GLY A 123 -3.62 23.64 29.50
N ASP A 124 -2.92 24.38 30.37
CA ASP A 124 -1.88 25.33 29.96
C ASP A 124 -0.49 24.68 29.80
N LEU A 125 -0.35 23.38 30.09
CA LEU A 125 0.92 22.66 29.98
C LEU A 125 1.05 22.04 28.59
N VAL A 126 2.04 22.53 27.83
CA VAL A 126 2.46 21.96 26.54
C VAL A 126 3.80 21.26 26.75
N GLY A 127 3.82 19.93 26.62
CA GLY A 127 5.03 19.12 26.82
C GLY A 127 5.22 18.08 25.72
N ALA A 128 6.40 17.48 25.64
CA ALA A 128 6.65 16.38 24.73
C ALA A 128 5.97 15.10 25.24
N ALA A 129 5.16 14.45 24.41
CA ALA A 129 4.61 13.14 24.65
C ALA A 129 5.66 12.08 24.29
N ILE A 130 5.94 11.18 25.23
CA ILE A 130 6.86 10.04 25.02
C ILE A 130 6.11 8.85 24.40
N VAL A 131 4.78 8.87 24.50
CA VAL A 131 3.89 7.90 23.85
C VAL A 131 3.32 8.50 22.57
N PRO A 132 3.10 7.69 21.51
CA PRO A 132 2.45 8.16 20.30
C PRO A 132 1.05 8.72 20.62
N THR A 133 0.75 9.89 20.08
CA THR A 133 -0.60 10.46 20.14
C THR A 133 -1.31 10.18 18.82
N PHE A 134 -2.51 9.60 18.90
CA PHE A 134 -3.33 9.38 17.72
C PHE A 134 -3.70 10.72 17.06
N ASN A 135 -3.40 10.83 15.77
CA ASN A 135 -3.77 11.93 14.90
C ASN A 135 -4.70 11.40 13.79
N LYS A 136 -5.98 11.79 13.87
CA LYS A 136 -7.02 11.31 12.94
C LYS A 136 -6.69 11.62 11.48
N ASP A 137 -6.21 12.83 11.21
CA ASP A 137 -5.97 13.30 9.84
C ASP A 137 -4.78 12.55 9.21
N MET A 138 -3.72 12.34 9.99
CA MET A 138 -2.57 11.54 9.56
C MET A 138 -2.97 10.07 9.33
N ALA A 139 -3.76 9.50 10.25
CA ALA A 139 -4.23 8.12 10.09
C ALA A 139 -5.04 7.96 8.80
N LEU A 140 -5.97 8.88 8.53
CA LEU A 140 -6.82 8.83 7.33
C LEU A 140 -6.02 9.06 6.04
N PHE A 141 -5.05 9.97 6.07
CA PHE A 141 -4.12 10.18 4.96
C PHE A 141 -3.33 8.89 4.62
N LEU A 142 -2.74 8.23 5.61
CA LEU A 142 -1.96 7.02 5.39
C LEU A 142 -2.84 5.83 4.97
N TYR A 143 -4.02 5.65 5.59
CA TYR A 143 -4.97 4.63 5.17
C TYR A 143 -5.41 4.83 3.72
N ARG A 144 -5.62 6.07 3.27
CA ARG A 144 -5.99 6.34 1.87
C ARG A 144 -4.92 5.83 0.91
N ILE A 145 -3.64 6.07 1.21
CA ILE A 145 -2.53 5.58 0.37
C ILE A 145 -2.50 4.05 0.38
N GLU A 146 -2.55 3.43 1.57
CA GLU A 146 -2.53 1.97 1.70
C GLU A 146 -3.70 1.32 0.95
N LEU A 147 -4.91 1.87 1.06
CA LEU A 147 -6.07 1.40 0.30
C LEU A 147 -5.81 1.47 -1.20
N GLY A 148 -5.25 2.58 -1.70
CA GLY A 148 -4.84 2.70 -3.10
C GLY A 148 -3.83 1.63 -3.52
N LEU A 149 -2.85 1.31 -2.67
CA LEU A 149 -1.89 0.24 -2.92
C LEU A 149 -2.53 -1.14 -2.95
N LEU A 150 -3.50 -1.41 -2.07
CA LEU A 150 -4.25 -2.66 -2.06
C LEU A 150 -5.06 -2.86 -3.35
N PHE A 151 -5.64 -1.79 -3.91
CA PHE A 151 -6.29 -1.84 -5.23
C PHE A 151 -5.30 -2.13 -6.35
N LEU A 152 -4.18 -1.43 -6.36
CA LEU A 152 -3.13 -1.64 -7.34
C LEU A 152 -2.56 -3.05 -7.27
N PHE A 153 -2.41 -3.59 -6.07
CA PHE A 153 -2.01 -4.96 -5.81
C PHE A 153 -3.02 -5.93 -6.41
N ALA A 154 -4.31 -5.76 -6.10
CA ALA A 154 -5.39 -6.59 -6.63
C ALA A 154 -5.38 -6.62 -8.16
N GLN A 155 -5.30 -5.45 -8.80
CA GLN A 155 -5.26 -5.34 -10.27
C GLN A 155 -4.07 -6.12 -10.87
N ARG A 156 -2.88 -6.03 -10.25
CA ARG A 156 -1.69 -6.78 -10.72
C ARG A 156 -1.84 -8.29 -10.55
N GLN A 157 -2.56 -8.74 -9.52
CA GLN A 157 -2.90 -10.16 -9.40
C GLN A 157 -3.82 -10.59 -10.54
N GLU A 158 -4.86 -9.80 -10.83
CA GLU A 158 -5.77 -10.08 -11.95
C GLU A 158 -5.03 -10.17 -13.29
N ASP A 159 -4.13 -9.23 -13.56
CA ASP A 159 -3.33 -9.24 -14.78
C ASP A 159 -2.44 -10.49 -14.89
N ALA A 160 -1.82 -10.90 -13.78
CA ALA A 160 -1.02 -12.12 -13.73
C ALA A 160 -1.86 -13.38 -13.98
N LEU A 161 -3.11 -13.39 -13.53
CA LEU A 161 -4.03 -14.51 -13.69
C LEU A 161 -4.60 -14.59 -15.10
N LYS A 162 -4.98 -13.45 -15.68
CA LYS A 162 -5.36 -13.35 -17.10
C LYS A 162 -4.24 -13.84 -18.00
N ALA A 163 -2.99 -13.48 -17.69
CA ALA A 163 -1.83 -13.97 -18.41
C ALA A 163 -1.62 -15.49 -18.29
N ALA A 164 -2.12 -16.11 -17.21
CA ALA A 164 -1.97 -17.54 -16.96
C ALA A 164 -3.14 -18.38 -17.50
N TYR A 165 -4.37 -17.86 -17.49
CA TYR A 165 -5.59 -18.65 -17.71
C TYR A 165 -6.55 -18.05 -18.75
N GLU A 166 -6.16 -16.99 -19.46
CA GLU A 166 -6.88 -16.28 -20.54
C GLU A 166 -8.27 -15.69 -20.21
N GLU A 167 -9.02 -16.23 -19.24
CA GLU A 167 -10.41 -15.84 -18.94
C GLU A 167 -10.70 -15.61 -17.44
N GLU A 168 -9.78 -15.93 -16.52
CA GLU A 168 -10.03 -15.78 -15.09
C GLU A 168 -9.70 -14.37 -14.57
N ALA A 169 -10.77 -13.64 -14.23
CA ALA A 169 -10.72 -12.34 -13.57
C ALA A 169 -11.26 -12.40 -12.13
N PHE A 170 -11.26 -11.27 -11.42
CA PHE A 170 -12.03 -11.12 -10.20
C PHE A 170 -13.51 -11.41 -10.48
N ILE A 171 -14.15 -12.19 -9.61
CA ILE A 171 -15.59 -12.43 -9.71
C ILE A 171 -16.37 -11.22 -9.18
N ASP A 172 -17.63 -11.06 -9.58
CA ASP A 172 -18.48 -9.92 -9.22
C ASP A 172 -18.53 -9.61 -7.72
N SER A 173 -18.48 -10.64 -6.86
CA SER A 173 -18.44 -10.45 -5.41
C SER A 173 -17.12 -9.84 -4.92
N GLU A 174 -16.00 -10.21 -5.53
CA GLU A 174 -14.69 -9.62 -5.24
C GLU A 174 -14.65 -8.16 -5.73
N LEU A 175 -15.11 -7.92 -6.97
CA LEU A 175 -15.23 -6.56 -7.54
C LEU A 175 -16.15 -5.65 -6.70
N LYS A 176 -17.25 -6.18 -6.15
CA LYS A 176 -18.12 -5.44 -5.23
C LYS A 176 -17.43 -5.07 -3.92
N LEU A 177 -16.63 -5.98 -3.35
CA LEU A 177 -15.85 -5.69 -2.14
C LEU A 177 -14.78 -4.61 -2.40
N PHE A 178 -14.16 -4.64 -3.58
CA PHE A 178 -13.24 -3.59 -4.03
C PHE A 178 -13.97 -2.26 -4.22
N GLY A 179 -15.08 -2.23 -4.98
CA GLY A 179 -15.85 -1.02 -5.22
C GLY A 179 -16.39 -0.37 -3.93
N ALA A 180 -16.86 -1.18 -2.98
CA ALA A 180 -17.31 -0.70 -1.68
C ALA A 180 -16.17 -0.03 -0.88
N ALA A 181 -14.98 -0.64 -0.89
CA ALA A 181 -13.83 -0.10 -0.19
C ALA A 181 -13.28 1.19 -0.86
N MET A 182 -13.29 1.28 -2.20
CA MET A 182 -12.94 2.52 -2.92
C MET A 182 -13.93 3.64 -2.60
N SER A 183 -15.23 3.33 -2.60
CA SER A 183 -16.26 4.31 -2.31
C SER A 183 -16.15 4.84 -0.88
N ALA A 184 -15.84 3.97 0.09
CA ALA A 184 -15.57 4.38 1.46
C ALA A 184 -14.32 5.25 1.57
N ALA A 185 -13.24 4.90 0.87
CA ALA A 185 -11.99 5.67 0.84
C ALA A 185 -12.19 7.07 0.24
N ASN A 186 -12.90 7.16 -0.90
CA ASN A 186 -13.17 8.43 -1.59
C ASN A 186 -14.08 9.34 -0.76
N LYS A 187 -15.10 8.78 -0.09
CA LYS A 187 -15.94 9.57 0.84
C LYS A 187 -15.14 10.15 2.00
N ALA A 188 -14.20 9.38 2.56
CA ALA A 188 -13.32 9.88 3.61
C ALA A 188 -12.34 10.95 3.09
N ALA A 189 -11.93 10.87 1.82
CA ALA A 189 -11.03 11.84 1.18
C ALA A 189 -11.72 13.16 0.83
N GLU A 190 -13.01 13.17 0.52
CA GLU A 190 -13.77 14.42 0.30
C GLU A 190 -13.90 15.27 1.58
N GLU A 191 -13.70 14.68 2.75
CA GLU A 191 -13.77 15.35 4.05
C GLU A 191 -12.41 15.89 4.53
N ILE A 192 -11.29 15.45 3.93
CA ILE A 192 -9.93 15.68 4.45
C ILE A 192 -9.02 16.06 3.28
N GLY A 193 -8.57 17.32 3.25
CA GLY A 193 -7.67 17.84 2.22
C GLY A 193 -6.29 17.13 2.17
N ASP A 194 -5.36 17.69 1.40
CA ASP A 194 -3.96 17.23 1.38
C ASP A 194 -3.34 17.19 2.79
N LEU A 195 -2.15 16.57 2.91
CA LEU A 195 -1.32 16.54 4.13
C LEU A 195 -1.59 17.79 5.00
N PRO A 196 -1.95 17.64 6.29
CA PRO A 196 -2.20 18.80 7.13
C PRO A 196 -0.99 19.72 7.01
N ASN A 197 -1.23 20.93 6.48
CA ASN A 197 -0.17 21.91 6.25
C ASN A 197 0.60 22.03 7.56
N ALA A 198 1.91 21.75 7.51
CA ALA A 198 2.80 22.24 8.53
C ALA A 198 2.63 23.76 8.51
N ASP A 199 2.05 24.29 9.59
CA ASP A 199 1.80 25.72 9.73
C ASP A 199 3.16 26.42 9.55
N PRO A 200 3.35 27.27 8.52
CA PRO A 200 4.60 27.98 8.33
C PRO A 200 4.70 29.01 9.46
N ALA A 201 5.42 28.67 10.52
CA ALA A 201 5.84 29.63 11.54
C ALA A 201 6.91 30.58 10.98
#